data_AF-A0A1Q3HSW9-F1
#
_entry.id   AF-A0A1Q3HSW9-F1
#
_cell.length_a   1.000
_cell.length_b   1.000
_cell.length_c   1.000
_cell.angle_alpha   90.00
_cell.angle_beta   90.00
_cell.angle_gamma   90.00
#
_symmetry.space_group_name_H-M   'P 1'
#
loop_
_entity.id
_entity.type
_entity.pdbx_description
1 polymer ?
#
loop_
_entity_poly.entity_id
_entity_poly.type
_entity_poly.pdbx_seq_one_letter_code
_entity_poly.pdbx_strand_id
1 'polypeptide(L)'
;MTGLLRGAVWLPCLAFLVMWAFSYGFYTSFGLDMDREREGAVRRTHHRIRWPGDGSFWVGAESFWMPASEPVDAFDLGGAFFRAPRRPQPRSSWNRVGFWFIHAEHPRPLVPVQSSANAGAFWVGVPSWLPPLLLGLWPARVWLRGRRVAKSPESR
;
A
#
# COMPACT_ATOMS: atom_id res chain seq x y z
N MET A 1 26.01 16.90 7.52
CA MET A 1 24.79 16.35 6.89
C MET A 1 23.86 15.66 7.90
N THR A 2 23.45 16.30 9.01
CA THR A 2 23.19 15.54 10.26
C THR A 2 21.83 15.73 10.96
N GLY A 3 21.06 16.78 10.67
CA GLY A 3 19.74 17.02 11.30
C GLY A 3 18.55 16.68 10.40
N LEU A 4 18.55 17.21 9.17
CA LEU A 4 17.48 17.08 8.19
C LEU A 4 17.19 15.62 7.79
N LEU A 5 18.25 14.84 7.54
CA LEU A 5 18.12 13.40 7.23
C LEU A 5 17.54 12.59 8.40
N ARG A 6 17.79 13.01 9.65
CA ARG A 6 17.20 12.36 10.83
C ARG A 6 15.71 12.66 10.97
N GLY A 7 15.28 13.89 10.67
CA GLY A 7 13.88 14.26 10.65
C GLY A 7 13.09 13.54 9.56
N ALA A 8 13.68 13.38 8.38
CA ALA A 8 13.03 12.70 7.24
C ALA A 8 12.66 11.24 7.53
N VAL A 9 13.44 10.53 8.36
CA VAL A 9 13.16 9.14 8.76
C VAL A 9 11.88 9.02 9.59
N TRP A 10 11.44 10.08 10.27
CA TRP A 10 10.20 10.08 11.04
C TRP A 10 8.96 10.36 10.21
N LEU A 11 9.10 10.93 9.00
CA LEU A 11 7.95 11.27 8.15
C LEU A 11 7.08 10.06 7.80
N PRO A 12 7.63 8.89 7.40
CA PRO A 12 6.83 7.70 7.18
C PRO A 12 6.11 7.25 8.45
N CYS A 13 6.79 7.27 9.60
CA CYS A 13 6.19 6.89 10.88
C CYS A 13 5.00 7.80 11.23
N LEU A 14 5.17 9.12 11.10
CA LEU A 14 4.10 10.09 11.34
C LEU A 14 2.94 9.90 10.35
N ALA A 15 3.23 9.69 9.07
CA ALA A 15 2.22 9.42 8.06
C ALA A 15 1.41 8.16 8.40
N PHE A 16 2.07 7.07 8.77
CA PHE A 16 1.39 5.84 9.18
C PHE A 16 0.61 5.98 10.48
N LEU A 17 1.11 6.77 11.46
CA LEU A 17 0.38 7.06 12.70
C LEU A 17 -0.91 7.84 12.42
N VAL A 18 -0.84 8.88 11.59
CA VAL A 18 -2.01 9.66 11.17
C VAL A 18 -2.99 8.75 10.44
N MET A 19 -2.51 7.99 9.45
CA MET A 19 -3.36 7.10 8.66
C MET A 19 -3.97 5.96 9.48
N TRP A 20 -3.27 5.47 10.50
CA TRP A 20 -3.79 4.45 11.41
C TRP A 20 -5.05 4.94 12.15
N ALA A 21 -5.08 6.19 12.62
CA ALA A 21 -6.26 6.75 13.27
C ALA A 21 -7.51 6.77 12.38
N PHE A 22 -7.31 6.89 11.06
CA PHE A 22 -8.40 6.92 10.07
C PHE A 22 -8.72 5.54 9.45
N SER A 23 -7.94 4.51 9.76
CA SER A 23 -7.97 3.20 9.08
C SER A 23 -9.29 2.42 9.21
N TYR A 24 -10.16 2.77 10.16
CA TYR A 24 -11.48 2.15 10.36
C TYR A 24 -12.64 2.97 9.78
N GLY A 25 -12.44 4.26 9.54
CA GLY A 25 -13.50 5.18 9.11
C GLY A 25 -13.52 5.43 7.62
N PHE A 26 -12.35 5.33 6.97
CA PHE A 26 -12.16 5.86 5.63
C PHE A 26 -11.43 4.89 4.71
N TYR A 27 -11.80 4.96 3.44
CA TYR A 27 -11.03 4.40 2.36
C TYR A 27 -10.00 5.43 1.87
N THR A 28 -8.72 5.04 1.90
CA THR A 28 -7.63 5.79 1.29
C THR A 28 -6.77 4.85 0.46
N SER A 29 -6.36 5.26 -0.74
CA SER A 29 -5.43 4.54 -1.60
C SER A 29 -4.52 5.49 -2.34
N PHE A 30 -3.29 5.07 -2.59
CA PHE A 30 -2.31 5.81 -3.36
C PHE A 30 -1.43 4.83 -4.13
N GLY A 31 -1.02 5.19 -5.34
CA GLY A 31 0.01 4.47 -6.06
C GLY A 31 0.09 4.84 -7.52
N LEU A 32 0.49 3.87 -8.34
CA LEU A 32 0.92 4.05 -9.72
C LEU A 32 -0.01 3.25 -10.63
N ASP A 33 -0.48 3.87 -11.72
CA ASP A 33 -1.14 3.13 -12.79
C ASP A 33 -0.22 3.02 -13.99
N MET A 34 -0.24 1.84 -14.61
CA MET A 34 0.57 1.51 -15.76
C MET A 34 -0.32 0.91 -16.82
N ASP A 35 -0.41 1.58 -17.96
CA ASP A 35 -1.14 1.08 -19.11
C ASP A 35 -0.19 0.53 -20.17
N ARG A 36 -0.58 -0.59 -20.76
CA ARG A 36 0.14 -1.18 -21.88
C ARG A 36 -0.83 -1.65 -22.94
N GLU A 37 -0.70 -1.07 -24.12
CA GLU A 37 -1.46 -1.52 -25.29
C GLU A 37 -0.91 -2.84 -25.82
N ARG A 38 -1.82 -3.77 -26.14
CA ARG A 38 -1.55 -5.04 -26.81
C ARG A 38 -2.73 -5.43 -27.67
N GLU A 39 -2.49 -5.60 -28.98
CA GLU A 39 -3.43 -6.28 -29.89
C GLU A 39 -4.86 -5.71 -29.86
N GLY A 40 -5.01 -4.38 -29.85
CA GLY A 40 -6.33 -3.73 -29.83
C GLY A 40 -7.02 -3.70 -28.47
N ALA A 41 -6.32 -4.09 -27.40
CA ALA A 41 -6.75 -3.92 -26.02
C ALA A 41 -5.68 -3.26 -25.16
N VAL A 42 -6.12 -2.70 -24.05
CA VAL A 42 -5.27 -2.03 -23.07
C VAL A 42 -5.26 -2.86 -21.80
N ARG A 43 -4.07 -3.28 -21.37
CA ARG A 43 -3.88 -3.83 -20.03
C ARG A 43 -3.55 -2.68 -19.08
N ARG A 44 -4.47 -2.37 -18.17
CA ARG A 44 -4.26 -1.40 -17.10
C ARG A 44 -3.86 -2.14 -15.83
N THR A 45 -2.79 -1.70 -15.19
CA THR A 45 -2.27 -2.27 -13.93
C THR A 45 -2.15 -1.20 -12.88
N HIS A 46 -2.89 -1.33 -11.79
CA HIS A 46 -2.87 -0.41 -10.66
C HIS A 46 -2.03 -0.99 -9.52
N HIS A 47 -0.84 -0.44 -9.28
CA HIS A 47 -0.03 -0.75 -8.11
C HIS A 47 -0.40 0.20 -6.98
N ARG A 48 -1.00 -0.30 -5.89
CA ARG A 48 -1.47 0.58 -4.80
C ARG A 48 -1.01 0.14 -3.43
N ILE A 49 -0.95 1.16 -2.59
CA ILE A 49 -1.07 1.09 -1.14
C ILE A 49 -2.49 1.50 -0.77
N ARG A 50 -3.13 0.81 0.18
CA ARG A 50 -4.56 1.00 0.49
C ARG A 50 -4.88 0.79 1.97
N TRP A 51 -5.71 1.67 2.52
CA TRP A 51 -6.45 1.50 3.77
C TRP A 51 -7.93 1.31 3.42
N PRO A 52 -8.49 0.09 3.51
CA PRO A 52 -9.85 -0.18 3.07
C PRO A 52 -10.94 0.44 3.96
N GLY A 53 -10.62 0.79 5.21
CA GLY A 53 -11.61 1.21 6.21
C GLY A 53 -12.04 0.10 7.17
N ASP A 54 -11.27 -0.99 7.25
CA ASP A 54 -11.49 -2.14 8.14
C ASP A 54 -10.37 -2.32 9.19
N GLY A 55 -9.49 -1.31 9.34
CA GLY A 55 -8.35 -1.36 10.24
C GLY A 55 -7.13 -2.08 9.68
N SER A 56 -7.13 -2.41 8.38
CA SER A 56 -5.99 -3.02 7.70
C SER A 56 -5.32 -2.09 6.69
N PHE A 57 -4.04 -2.39 6.41
CA PHE A 57 -3.17 -1.70 5.47
C PHE A 57 -2.70 -2.69 4.43
N TRP A 58 -2.97 -2.41 3.16
CA TRP A 58 -2.74 -3.31 2.04
C TRP A 58 -1.72 -2.74 1.06
N VAL A 59 -0.92 -3.63 0.48
CA VAL A 59 -0.04 -3.34 -0.65
C VAL A 59 -0.29 -4.41 -1.70
N GLY A 60 -0.40 -3.99 -2.96
CA GLY A 60 -0.70 -4.94 -4.01
C GLY A 60 -0.84 -4.31 -5.37
N ALA A 61 -1.31 -5.13 -6.31
CA ALA A 61 -1.61 -4.73 -7.66
C ALA A 61 -2.90 -5.37 -8.15
N GLU A 62 -3.60 -4.68 -9.03
CA GLU A 62 -4.73 -5.21 -9.77
C GLU A 62 -4.56 -4.88 -11.25
N SER A 63 -4.80 -5.86 -12.12
CA SER A 63 -4.74 -5.68 -13.56
C SER A 63 -6.02 -6.14 -14.21
N PHE A 64 -6.46 -5.40 -15.23
CA PHE A 64 -7.63 -5.70 -16.02
C PHE A 64 -7.42 -5.23 -17.46
N TRP A 65 -8.20 -5.82 -18.36
CA TRP A 65 -8.15 -5.54 -19.79
C TRP A 65 -9.34 -4.67 -20.16
N MET A 66 -9.10 -3.68 -21.02
CA MET A 66 -10.12 -2.78 -21.56
C MET A 66 -9.99 -2.70 -23.09
N PRO A 67 -11.08 -2.39 -23.81
CA PRO A 67 -10.99 -2.04 -25.23
C PRO A 67 -10.05 -0.85 -25.45
N ALA A 68 -9.25 -0.87 -26.52
CA ALA A 68 -8.46 0.29 -26.91
C ALA A 68 -9.38 1.32 -27.59
N SER A 69 -9.87 2.30 -26.82
CA SER A 69 -10.70 3.39 -27.33
C SER A 69 -9.95 4.72 -27.45
N GLU A 70 -8.88 4.91 -26.66
CA GLU A 70 -8.13 6.16 -26.56
C GLU A 70 -6.63 5.87 -26.38
N PRO A 71 -5.73 6.81 -26.74
CA PRO A 71 -4.31 6.70 -26.43
C PRO A 71 -4.10 6.56 -24.92
N VAL A 72 -3.20 5.65 -24.54
CA VAL A 72 -2.95 5.31 -23.14
C VAL A 72 -1.71 6.00 -22.59
N ASP A 73 -1.80 6.49 -21.36
CA ASP A 73 -0.65 6.97 -20.62
C ASP A 73 0.10 5.77 -20.04
N ALA A 74 1.36 5.59 -20.44
CA ALA A 74 2.19 4.48 -19.95
C ALA A 74 2.35 4.48 -18.42
N PHE A 75 2.19 5.65 -17.79
CA PHE A 75 2.36 5.86 -16.37
C PHE A 75 1.57 7.06 -15.88
N ASP A 76 0.76 6.87 -14.83
CA ASP A 76 0.15 7.97 -14.08
C ASP A 76 0.18 7.74 -12.55
N LEU A 77 -0.08 8.81 -11.80
CA LEU A 77 -0.30 8.73 -10.36
C LEU A 77 -1.79 8.72 -10.07
N GLY A 78 -2.23 7.72 -9.32
CA GLY A 78 -3.62 7.63 -8.88
C GLY A 78 -3.74 7.61 -7.36
N GLY A 79 -4.80 8.25 -6.87
CA GLY A 79 -5.08 8.33 -5.46
C GLY A 79 -6.55 8.58 -5.18
N ALA A 80 -7.02 8.06 -4.06
CA ALA A 80 -8.34 8.34 -3.52
C ALA A 80 -8.17 8.50 -2.02
N PHE A 81 -8.65 9.59 -1.45
CA PHE A 81 -8.43 9.93 -0.05
C PHE A 81 -9.76 10.17 0.64
N PHE A 82 -9.90 9.65 1.87
CA PHE A 82 -11.05 9.89 2.74
C PHE A 82 -12.42 9.57 2.10
N ARG A 83 -12.47 8.54 1.25
CA ARG A 83 -13.73 8.06 0.67
C ARG A 83 -14.47 7.16 1.66
N ALA A 84 -15.74 6.86 1.35
CA ALA A 84 -16.50 5.88 2.11
C ALA A 84 -15.74 4.54 2.18
N PRO A 85 -15.72 3.87 3.34
CA PRO A 85 -14.94 2.66 3.56
C PRO A 85 -15.41 1.52 2.65
N ARG A 86 -14.46 0.79 2.08
CA ARG A 86 -14.70 -0.40 1.25
C ARG A 86 -14.26 -1.63 2.02
N ARG A 87 -15.09 -2.05 2.99
CA ARG A 87 -14.80 -3.17 3.88
C ARG A 87 -15.03 -4.49 3.16
N PRO A 88 -13.98 -5.27 2.84
CA PRO A 88 -14.16 -6.59 2.27
C PRO A 88 -14.76 -7.52 3.33
N GLN A 89 -15.61 -8.46 2.91
CA GLN A 89 -16.14 -9.46 3.84
C GLN A 89 -15.01 -10.40 4.31
N PRO A 90 -14.75 -10.52 5.62
CA PRO A 90 -13.73 -11.42 6.14
C PRO A 90 -14.06 -12.87 5.82
N ARG A 91 -13.08 -13.61 5.29
CA ARG A 91 -13.21 -15.05 4.98
C ARG A 91 -12.52 -15.95 6.01
N SER A 92 -11.75 -15.37 6.93
CA SER A 92 -11.00 -16.07 7.97
C SER A 92 -10.85 -15.22 9.23
N SER A 93 -10.47 -15.85 10.35
CA SER A 93 -10.12 -15.14 11.59
C SER A 93 -8.92 -14.20 11.40
N TRP A 94 -7.99 -14.55 10.50
CA TRP A 94 -6.87 -13.69 10.12
C TRP A 94 -7.34 -12.39 9.47
N ASN A 95 -8.36 -12.45 8.61
CA ASN A 95 -8.94 -11.23 8.01
C ASN A 95 -9.58 -10.33 9.07
N ARG A 96 -10.21 -10.91 10.10
CA ARG A 96 -10.82 -10.13 11.19
C ARG A 96 -9.81 -9.35 12.02
N VAL A 97 -8.58 -9.84 12.14
CA VAL A 97 -7.50 -9.12 12.83
C VAL A 97 -6.70 -8.21 11.88
N GLY A 98 -7.04 -8.18 10.59
CA GLY A 98 -6.45 -7.27 9.59
C GLY A 98 -5.36 -7.89 8.71
N PHE A 99 -5.11 -9.20 8.78
CA PHE A 99 -4.23 -9.89 7.85
C PHE A 99 -5.01 -10.36 6.62
N TRP A 100 -4.54 -9.96 5.44
CA TRP A 100 -5.20 -10.29 4.17
C TRP A 100 -4.21 -10.86 3.18
N PHE A 101 -4.67 -11.87 2.45
CA PHE A 101 -4.00 -12.38 1.27
C PHE A 101 -5.07 -12.61 0.21
N ILE A 102 -4.96 -11.88 -0.90
CA ILE A 102 -5.88 -11.98 -2.02
C ILE A 102 -5.06 -12.30 -3.24
N HIS A 103 -5.37 -13.43 -3.86
CA HIS A 103 -4.91 -13.78 -5.19
C HIS A 103 -6.16 -14.17 -5.98
N ALA A 104 -6.48 -13.39 -7.01
CA ALA A 104 -7.63 -13.62 -7.85
C ALA A 104 -7.23 -13.47 -9.31
N GLU A 105 -7.66 -14.41 -10.14
CA GLU A 105 -7.59 -14.28 -11.58
C GLU A 105 -8.93 -13.73 -12.06
N HIS A 106 -8.86 -12.67 -12.87
CA HIS A 106 -10.03 -12.13 -13.54
C HIS A 106 -10.23 -12.91 -14.84
N PRO A 107 -11.46 -13.36 -15.13
CA PRO A 107 -11.75 -14.08 -16.36
C PRO A 107 -11.37 -13.22 -17.58
N ARG A 108 -11.00 -13.89 -18.68
CA ARG A 108 -10.64 -13.18 -19.91
C ARG A 108 -11.84 -12.34 -20.38
N PRO A 109 -11.62 -11.09 -20.81
CA PRO A 109 -12.67 -10.32 -21.44
C PRO A 109 -13.18 -11.03 -22.68
N LEU A 110 -14.44 -10.79 -23.02
CA LEU A 110 -15.05 -11.21 -24.29
C LEU A 110 -14.51 -10.46 -25.52
N VAL A 111 -13.57 -9.54 -25.33
CA VAL A 111 -12.88 -8.83 -26.41
C VAL A 111 -11.90 -9.83 -27.08
N PRO A 112 -11.77 -9.84 -28.42
CA PRO A 112 -10.84 -10.74 -29.13
C PRO A 112 -9.38 -10.30 -28.89
N VAL A 113 -8.90 -10.50 -27.66
CA VAL A 113 -7.52 -10.27 -27.27
C VAL A 113 -6.78 -11.59 -27.51
N GLN A 114 -5.81 -11.60 -28.45
CA GLN A 114 -4.97 -12.77 -28.71
C GLN A 114 -3.98 -13.05 -27.56
N SER A 115 -3.90 -12.15 -26.57
CA SER A 115 -3.04 -12.30 -25.40
C SER A 115 -3.50 -13.41 -24.44
N SER A 116 -2.60 -14.35 -24.17
CA SER A 116 -2.78 -15.45 -23.21
C SER A 116 -2.67 -15.04 -21.73
N ALA A 117 -2.33 -13.76 -21.44
CA ALA A 117 -2.05 -13.31 -20.08
C ALA A 117 -3.34 -13.01 -19.30
N ASN A 118 -3.61 -13.78 -18.24
CA ASN A 118 -4.73 -13.54 -17.34
C ASN A 118 -4.57 -12.20 -16.62
N ALA A 119 -5.69 -11.45 -16.54
CA ALA A 119 -5.84 -10.32 -15.64
C ALA A 119 -6.04 -10.84 -14.22
N GLY A 120 -5.80 -10.02 -13.20
CA GLY A 120 -5.92 -10.50 -11.83
C GLY A 120 -5.51 -9.48 -10.78
N ALA A 121 -5.78 -9.83 -9.53
CA ALA A 121 -5.48 -9.05 -8.36
C ALA A 121 -4.57 -9.83 -7.40
N PHE A 122 -3.58 -9.15 -6.87
CA PHE A 122 -2.70 -9.64 -5.83
C PHE A 122 -2.59 -8.60 -4.72
N TRP A 123 -3.03 -8.93 -3.51
CA TRP A 123 -2.95 -8.04 -2.35
C TRP A 123 -2.45 -8.76 -1.12
N VAL A 124 -1.56 -8.08 -0.39
CA VAL A 124 -1.12 -8.48 0.94
C VAL A 124 -1.52 -7.37 1.91
N GLY A 125 -2.24 -7.73 2.96
CA GLY A 125 -2.69 -6.83 4.00
C GLY A 125 -2.17 -7.21 5.37
N VAL A 126 -1.86 -6.20 6.16
CA VAL A 126 -1.48 -6.32 7.58
C VAL A 126 -2.34 -5.38 8.42
N PRO A 127 -2.46 -5.60 9.74
CA PRO A 127 -3.17 -4.68 10.62
C PRO A 127 -2.55 -3.27 10.55
N SER A 128 -3.36 -2.21 10.48
CA SER A 128 -2.87 -0.84 10.28
C SER A 128 -2.01 -0.29 11.42
N TRP A 129 -2.08 -0.88 12.61
CA TRP A 129 -1.19 -0.54 13.73
C TRP A 129 0.23 -1.09 13.55
N LEU A 130 0.42 -2.10 12.69
CA LEU A 130 1.71 -2.78 12.54
C LEU A 130 2.78 -1.90 11.86
N PRO A 131 2.51 -1.21 10.73
CA PRO A 131 3.50 -0.31 10.14
C PRO A 131 4.01 0.80 11.08
N PRO A 132 3.16 1.59 11.77
CA PRO A 132 3.66 2.62 12.69
C PRO A 132 4.39 2.02 13.90
N LEU A 133 4.01 0.83 14.38
CA LEU A 133 4.75 0.13 15.43
C LEU A 133 6.17 -0.21 14.97
N LEU A 134 6.32 -0.84 13.81
CA LEU A 134 7.62 -1.26 13.27
C LEU A 134 8.50 -0.04 12.94
N LEU A 135 7.92 0.98 12.30
CA LEU A 135 8.61 2.21 11.92
C LEU A 135 8.89 3.13 13.11
N GLY A 136 8.15 3.02 14.21
CA GLY A 136 8.36 3.80 15.42
C GLY A 136 9.39 3.17 16.38
N LEU A 137 9.39 1.84 16.52
CA LEU A 137 10.30 1.13 17.42
C LEU A 137 11.77 1.23 16.97
N TRP A 138 12.03 1.18 15.66
CA TRP A 138 13.40 1.22 15.15
C TRP A 138 14.12 2.56 15.44
N PRO A 139 13.57 3.73 15.06
CA PRO A 139 14.20 5.01 15.34
C PRO A 139 14.24 5.32 16.84
N ALA A 140 13.21 4.95 17.61
CA ALA A 140 13.20 5.10 19.06
C ALA A 140 14.35 4.30 19.71
N ARG A 141 14.56 3.04 19.28
CA ARG A 141 15.66 2.20 19.77
C ARG A 141 17.04 2.79 19.43
N VAL A 142 17.23 3.28 18.20
CA VAL A 142 18.48 3.94 17.78
C VAL A 142 18.74 5.19 18.61
N TRP A 143 17.72 6.02 18.81
CA TRP A 143 17.82 7.23 19.63
C TRP A 143 18.14 6.93 21.10
N LEU A 144 17.49 5.93 21.70
CA LEU A 144 17.76 5.49 23.07
C LEU A 144 19.19 4.94 23.22
N ARG A 145 19.71 4.22 22.23
CA ARG A 145 21.10 3.72 22.25
C ARG A 145 22.12 4.85 22.15
N GLY A 146 21.90 5.85 21.29
CA GLY A 146 22.76 7.03 21.19
C GLY A 146 22.86 7.82 22.51
N ARG A 147 21.76 7.90 23.27
CA ARG A 147 21.75 8.54 24.60
C ARG A 147 22.49 7.75 25.68
N ARG A 148 22.54 6.42 25.58
CA ARG A 148 23.29 5.58 26.55
C ARG A 148 24.80 5.66 26.32
N VAL A 149 25.25 5.70 25.06
CA VAL A 149 26.68 5.88 24.71
C VAL A 149 27.18 7.25 25.17
N ALA A 150 26.39 8.31 24.98
CA ALA A 150 26.74 9.66 25.46
C ALA A 150 26.77 9.80 26.99
N LYS A 151 26.28 8.81 27.74
CA LYS A 151 26.27 8.78 29.21
C LYS A 151 27.29 7.80 29.81
N SER A 152 28.10 7.10 29.00
CA SER A 152 29.16 6.22 29.51
C SER A 152 30.32 7.07 30.04
N PRO A 153 30.60 7.06 31.36
CA PRO A 153 31.57 7.96 31.97
C PRO A 153 32.93 7.27 32.09
N GLU A 154 33.88 7.65 31.23
CA GLU A 154 35.32 7.60 31.56
C GLU A 154 35.79 8.95 32.13
N SER A 155 34.87 9.80 32.59
CA SER A 155 35.19 11.03 33.31
C SER A 155 34.69 10.94 34.75
N ARG A 156 35.39 10.16 35.57
CA ARG A 156 35.51 10.40 37.02
C ARG A 156 36.92 10.02 37.45
#